data_AF-A0A382DQZ2-F1
#
_entry.id   AF-A0A382DQZ2-F1
#
_cell.length_a   1.000
_cell.length_b   1.000
_cell.length_c   1.000
_cell.angle_alpha   90.00
_cell.angle_beta   90.00
_cell.angle_gamma   90.00
#
_symmetry.space_group_name_H-M   'P 1'
#
loop_
_entity.id
_entity.type
_entity.pdbx_description
1 polymer ?
#
loop_
_entity_poly.entity_id
_entity_poly.type
_entity_poly.pdbx_seq_one_letter_code
_entity_poly.pdbx_strand_id
1 'polypeptide(L)'
;RITRTITVAPGTSVKVLLLQPPLTLGYSSNSVRVTIDGKTRYLANGYSPRLGNAFNTGHLQERVVLLSRSIDKTDLENKVTAKVRSSGGGGHHHGHGPGSPASGIASFETADSDLSDWNTHWLAYSSYDAIIMTGREWSAAPRNVRKAIERWMLCGGHLYVLGPGYQSAAVWPNVKVYFGSRKIRNMGLGSSCVFESDNDVARQGIVEDLNAKKETSIPLLGELREGVESLHYDDHHYYGYRGGPFGGDSESDFNRYFPVVDSSRVPVRLVVGLLTLFLILAGPVTLVFLSRKGKRSWFLWMLPAISFAVSALVFIMSFLSEGITPRIRLASVTLLDQVGQEATTIGGTAIYAPLSPGKLAFDGTSEVTPLYDPNSRELGGGRRVSWTDGGKQHFDGSWVSSRVPAHFAIRKSEHREERLEVNWLAGDIPEVLNGLGGHINELYLCRWDGTLFTGENITAGKKIKLREVTDARGRSNFRELPEFTKAVLDFRSLSGPYSGGTLPRTQLVAGVYWASLSNSPFLENPLEGRSAKLEVESHIVGILGYGDNGKPSP
;
A
#
# COMPACT_ATOMS: atom_id res chain seq x y z
N ARG A 1 -3.20 -9.81 -17.72
CA ARG A 1 -4.24 -10.88 -17.72
C ARG A 1 -4.46 -11.34 -16.28
N ILE A 2 -5.71 -11.49 -15.86
CA ILE A 2 -6.07 -12.00 -14.52
C ILE A 2 -6.75 -13.36 -14.72
N THR A 3 -6.41 -14.36 -13.90
CA THR A 3 -6.97 -15.72 -14.00
C THR A 3 -7.20 -16.33 -12.64
N ARG A 4 -8.29 -17.08 -12.52
CA ARG A 4 -8.56 -17.99 -11.40
C ARG A 4 -9.20 -19.25 -11.94
N THR A 5 -8.76 -20.39 -11.44
CA THR A 5 -9.39 -21.68 -11.68
C THR A 5 -10.18 -22.03 -10.43
N ILE A 6 -11.38 -22.59 -10.60
CA ILE A 6 -12.18 -23.11 -9.49
C ILE A 6 -12.88 -24.40 -9.95
N THR A 7 -13.23 -25.25 -9.00
CA THR A 7 -14.12 -26.39 -9.24
C THR A 7 -15.53 -26.03 -8.80
N VAL A 8 -16.52 -26.24 -9.67
CA VAL A 8 -17.94 -26.01 -9.38
C VAL A 8 -18.65 -27.37 -9.41
N ALA A 9 -19.33 -27.74 -8.33
CA ALA A 9 -20.06 -28.99 -8.28
C ALA A 9 -21.33 -28.94 -9.16
N PRO A 10 -21.79 -30.08 -9.72
CA PRO A 10 -23.02 -30.11 -10.50
C PRO A 10 -24.21 -29.53 -9.75
N GLY A 11 -25.01 -28.69 -10.42
CA GLY A 11 -26.19 -28.05 -9.82
C GLY A 11 -25.90 -26.95 -8.80
N THR A 12 -24.63 -26.54 -8.64
CA THR A 12 -24.23 -25.48 -7.72
C THR A 12 -23.79 -24.22 -8.45
N SER A 13 -23.88 -23.08 -7.77
CA SER A 13 -23.36 -21.79 -8.23
C SER A 13 -22.30 -21.30 -7.26
N VAL A 14 -21.21 -20.74 -7.78
CA VAL A 14 -20.11 -20.19 -6.97
C VAL A 14 -19.86 -18.75 -7.39
N LYS A 15 -19.80 -17.83 -6.42
CA LYS A 15 -19.34 -16.45 -6.65
C LYS A 15 -17.81 -16.43 -6.63
N VAL A 16 -17.19 -15.89 -7.68
CA VAL A 16 -15.74 -15.82 -7.82
C VAL A 16 -15.28 -14.38 -7.72
N LEU A 17 -14.45 -14.08 -6.73
CA LEU A 17 -13.76 -12.80 -6.64
C LEU A 17 -12.48 -12.84 -7.47
N LEU A 18 -12.33 -11.87 -8.38
CA LEU A 18 -11.10 -11.61 -9.13
C LEU A 18 -10.67 -10.18 -8.82
N LEU A 19 -9.47 -10.00 -8.27
CA LEU A 19 -8.95 -8.67 -7.99
C LEU A 19 -8.03 -8.23 -9.11
N GLN A 20 -8.28 -7.02 -9.59
CA GLN A 20 -7.46 -6.32 -10.55
C GLN A 20 -6.63 -5.28 -9.78
N PRO A 21 -5.28 -5.36 -9.81
CA PRO A 21 -4.44 -4.25 -9.40
C PRO A 21 -4.82 -3.00 -10.21
N PRO A 22 -4.70 -1.77 -9.66
CA PRO A 22 -5.11 -0.50 -10.31
C PRO A 22 -4.26 -0.15 -11.54
N LEU A 23 -4.38 -0.97 -12.57
CA LEU A 23 -3.68 -0.91 -13.85
C LEU A 23 -4.71 -1.04 -14.96
N THR A 24 -4.46 -0.35 -16.07
CA THR A 24 -5.20 -0.58 -17.30
C THR A 24 -4.99 -1.99 -17.82
N LEU A 25 -6.07 -2.63 -18.25
CA LEU A 25 -5.99 -3.87 -19.02
C LEU A 25 -5.67 -3.51 -20.47
N GLY A 26 -4.49 -3.93 -20.94
CA GLY A 26 -3.85 -3.36 -22.14
C GLY A 26 -4.66 -3.41 -23.45
N TYR A 27 -5.41 -4.48 -23.72
CA TYR A 27 -6.20 -4.62 -24.95
C TYR A 27 -7.39 -5.57 -24.76
N SER A 28 -8.47 -5.27 -25.47
CA SER A 28 -9.74 -6.02 -25.67
C SER A 28 -10.89 -5.64 -24.76
N SER A 29 -12.07 -5.58 -25.39
CA SER A 29 -13.41 -5.38 -24.83
C SER A 29 -13.53 -5.92 -23.42
N ASN A 30 -14.33 -5.25 -22.58
CA ASN A 30 -14.67 -5.60 -21.19
C ASN A 30 -15.20 -7.03 -21.06
N SER A 31 -14.41 -8.04 -21.39
CA SER A 31 -14.86 -9.38 -21.72
C SER A 31 -14.19 -10.37 -20.79
N VAL A 32 -15.00 -11.32 -20.33
CA VAL A 32 -14.54 -12.38 -19.45
C VAL A 32 -14.49 -13.65 -20.28
N ARG A 33 -13.33 -14.32 -20.24
CA ARG A 33 -13.15 -15.63 -20.86
C ARG A 33 -13.35 -16.71 -19.81
N VAL A 34 -14.32 -17.58 -20.04
CA VAL A 34 -14.62 -18.72 -19.16
C VAL A 34 -14.32 -20.00 -19.92
N THR A 35 -13.47 -20.86 -19.36
CA THR A 35 -13.19 -22.19 -19.92
C THR A 35 -13.80 -23.24 -19.00
N ILE A 36 -14.73 -24.03 -19.53
CA ILE A 36 -15.43 -25.11 -18.82
C ILE A 36 -15.12 -26.41 -19.56
N ASP A 37 -14.48 -27.36 -18.89
CA ASP A 37 -14.12 -28.67 -19.45
C ASP A 37 -13.45 -28.58 -20.84
N GLY A 38 -12.48 -27.67 -20.96
CA GLY A 38 -11.75 -27.40 -22.21
C GLY A 38 -12.49 -26.54 -23.23
N LYS A 39 -13.80 -26.29 -23.08
CA LYS A 39 -14.59 -25.42 -23.96
C LYS A 39 -14.55 -23.99 -23.47
N THR A 40 -14.12 -23.08 -24.34
CA THR A 40 -13.99 -21.66 -24.03
C THR A 40 -15.22 -20.87 -24.51
N ARG A 41 -15.77 -20.03 -23.64
CA ARG A 41 -16.83 -19.07 -23.93
C ARG A 41 -16.34 -17.65 -23.61
N TYR A 42 -16.89 -16.67 -24.34
CA TYR A 42 -16.62 -15.26 -24.14
C TYR A 42 -17.90 -14.57 -23.66
N LEU A 43 -17.79 -13.86 -22.55
CA LEU A 43 -18.83 -12.98 -22.03
C LEU A 43 -18.44 -11.55 -22.39
N ALA A 44 -19.08 -10.97 -23.39
CA ALA A 44 -18.91 -9.54 -23.70
C ALA A 44 -19.47 -8.69 -22.56
N ASN A 45 -18.81 -7.58 -22.23
CA ASN A 45 -19.17 -6.69 -21.10
C ASN A 45 -19.32 -7.43 -19.76
N GLY A 46 -18.52 -8.49 -19.56
CA GLY A 46 -18.53 -9.31 -18.34
C GLY A 46 -17.90 -8.65 -17.11
N TYR A 47 -17.34 -7.44 -17.24
CA TYR A 47 -16.89 -6.63 -16.10
C TYR A 47 -16.96 -5.12 -16.43
N SER A 48 -17.00 -4.29 -15.40
CA SER A 48 -16.85 -2.84 -15.52
C SER A 48 -15.57 -2.41 -14.81
N PRO A 49 -14.59 -1.80 -15.49
CA PRO A 49 -13.38 -1.33 -14.83
C PRO A 49 -13.74 -0.16 -13.90
N ARG A 50 -13.33 -0.26 -12.63
CA ARG A 50 -13.54 0.78 -11.61
C ARG A 50 -12.34 1.71 -11.47
N LEU A 51 -11.15 1.17 -11.72
CA LEU A 51 -9.87 1.88 -11.66
C LEU A 51 -9.21 1.75 -13.03
N GLY A 52 -9.14 2.87 -13.74
CA GLY A 52 -8.75 2.92 -15.16
C GLY A 52 -7.38 3.53 -15.42
N ASN A 53 -6.63 3.94 -14.39
CA ASN A 53 -5.30 4.52 -14.55
C ASN A 53 -4.45 4.31 -13.28
N ALA A 54 -3.15 4.57 -13.42
CA ALA A 54 -2.16 4.56 -12.33
C ALA A 54 -2.47 5.55 -11.21
N PHE A 55 -3.15 6.64 -11.59
CA PHE A 55 -3.31 7.84 -10.78
C PHE A 55 -4.38 7.68 -9.71
N ASN A 56 -5.29 6.70 -9.80
CA ASN A 56 -6.39 6.52 -8.83
C ASN A 56 -5.94 6.31 -7.38
N THR A 57 -4.68 5.95 -7.14
CA THR A 57 -4.11 5.86 -5.79
C THR A 57 -3.60 7.21 -5.28
N GLY A 58 -3.78 8.28 -6.05
CA GLY A 58 -3.11 9.58 -5.90
C GLY A 58 -3.96 10.71 -5.36
N HIS A 59 -3.33 11.88 -5.27
CA HIS A 59 -3.89 13.14 -4.80
C HIS A 59 -4.89 13.74 -5.82
N LEU A 60 -5.97 14.36 -5.35
CA LEU A 60 -7.02 15.04 -6.15
C LEU A 60 -7.75 14.20 -7.20
N GLN A 61 -7.81 12.88 -7.00
CA GLN A 61 -8.60 12.00 -7.85
C GLN A 61 -10.09 12.03 -7.49
N GLU A 62 -10.92 11.71 -8.49
CA GLU A 62 -12.35 11.50 -8.28
C GLU A 62 -12.57 10.29 -7.34
N ARG A 63 -13.46 10.45 -6.36
CA ARG A 63 -13.81 9.38 -5.41
C ARG A 63 -14.71 8.34 -6.07
N VAL A 64 -14.40 7.06 -5.96
CA VAL A 64 -15.26 5.96 -6.42
C VAL A 64 -16.14 5.50 -5.27
N VAL A 65 -17.45 5.66 -5.41
CA VAL A 65 -18.41 5.47 -4.31
C VAL A 65 -19.44 4.38 -4.65
N LEU A 66 -19.55 3.37 -3.79
CA LEU A 66 -20.57 2.33 -3.88
C LEU A 66 -21.84 2.75 -3.14
N LEU A 67 -22.98 2.73 -3.83
CA LEU A 67 -24.29 3.00 -3.28
C LEU A 67 -25.05 1.70 -3.09
N SER A 68 -25.67 1.52 -1.92
CA SER A 68 -26.75 0.53 -1.79
C SER A 68 -27.94 0.89 -2.69
N ARG A 69 -28.74 -0.12 -3.06
CA ARG A 69 -29.84 0.01 -4.05
C ARG A 69 -30.91 1.03 -3.66
N SER A 70 -31.09 1.29 -2.36
CA SER A 70 -32.10 2.23 -1.87
C SER A 70 -31.66 3.71 -1.96
N ILE A 71 -30.38 3.98 -2.24
CA ILE A 71 -29.86 5.34 -2.31
C ILE A 71 -30.15 5.95 -3.67
N ASP A 72 -30.70 7.16 -3.67
CA ASP A 72 -30.95 7.94 -4.88
C ASP A 72 -29.63 8.43 -5.49
N LYS A 73 -29.15 7.70 -6.50
CA LYS A 73 -27.93 8.04 -7.24
C LYS A 73 -28.06 9.37 -7.97
N THR A 74 -29.21 9.65 -8.58
CA THR A 74 -29.43 10.86 -9.40
C THR A 74 -29.36 12.12 -8.54
N ASP A 75 -29.92 12.08 -7.33
CA ASP A 75 -29.84 13.18 -6.37
C ASP A 75 -28.37 13.51 -6.01
N LEU A 76 -27.57 12.48 -5.69
CA LEU A 76 -26.14 12.65 -5.37
C LEU A 76 -25.33 13.18 -6.56
N GLU A 77 -25.58 12.67 -7.78
CA GLU A 77 -24.94 13.16 -9.01
C GLU A 77 -25.27 14.63 -9.29
N ASN A 78 -26.52 15.03 -9.09
CA ASN A 78 -26.96 16.43 -9.22
C ASN A 78 -26.26 17.33 -8.20
N LYS A 79 -26.11 16.89 -6.95
CA LYS A 79 -25.40 17.63 -5.90
C LYS A 79 -23.90 17.76 -6.19
N VAL A 80 -23.25 16.69 -6.66
CA VAL A 80 -21.86 16.74 -7.13
C VAL A 80 -21.72 17.75 -8.27
N THR A 81 -22.60 17.70 -9.27
CA THR A 81 -22.58 18.63 -10.41
C THR A 81 -22.76 20.08 -9.96
N ALA A 82 -23.70 20.34 -9.05
CA ALA A 82 -23.93 21.66 -8.49
C ALA A 82 -22.70 22.16 -7.70
N LYS A 83 -22.07 21.29 -6.90
CA LYS A 83 -20.88 21.62 -6.13
C LYS A 83 -19.70 21.96 -7.04
N VAL A 84 -19.43 21.14 -8.07
CA VAL A 84 -18.38 21.40 -9.07
C VAL A 84 -18.58 22.75 -9.76
N ARG A 85 -19.83 23.08 -10.15
CA ARG A 85 -20.15 24.40 -10.74
C ARG A 85 -19.90 25.56 -9.77
N SER A 86 -20.21 25.38 -8.48
CA SER A 86 -20.00 26.42 -7.47
C SER A 86 -18.53 26.62 -7.10
N SER A 87 -17.69 25.58 -7.20
CA SER A 87 -16.25 25.66 -6.96
C SER A 87 -15.46 26.09 -8.20
N GLY A 88 -16.01 25.90 -9.40
CA GLY A 88 -15.39 26.21 -10.70
C GLY A 88 -15.62 27.65 -11.15
N GLY A 89 -15.04 28.62 -10.45
CA GLY A 89 -14.91 30.00 -10.92
C GLY A 89 -13.58 30.23 -11.64
N GLY A 90 -13.57 30.08 -12.97
CA GLY A 90 -12.49 30.59 -13.85
C GLY A 90 -11.54 29.53 -14.43
N GLY A 91 -11.78 29.13 -15.68
CA GLY A 91 -10.85 28.30 -16.46
C GLY A 91 -11.49 27.66 -17.67
N HIS A 92 -11.73 28.45 -18.73
CA HIS A 92 -12.16 27.91 -20.02
C HIS A 92 -10.98 27.21 -20.72
N HIS A 93 -11.00 25.89 -20.83
CA HIS A 93 -10.18 25.17 -21.80
C HIS A 93 -11.08 24.44 -22.80
N HIS A 94 -11.16 25.00 -24.00
CA HIS A 94 -11.72 24.34 -25.18
C HIS A 94 -10.65 23.41 -25.77
N GLY A 95 -10.80 22.10 -25.57
CA GLY A 95 -10.01 21.07 -26.24
C GLY A 95 -10.93 19.96 -26.72
N HIS A 96 -11.09 19.83 -28.04
CA HIS A 96 -11.84 18.72 -28.65
C HIS A 96 -10.99 17.44 -28.62
N GLY A 97 -11.28 16.56 -27.67
CA GLY A 97 -10.79 15.18 -27.60
C GLY A 97 -11.61 14.40 -26.56
N PRO A 98 -11.76 13.06 -26.66
CA PRO A 98 -12.44 12.28 -25.63
C PRO A 98 -11.48 12.14 -24.44
N GLY A 99 -11.43 13.15 -23.58
CA GLY A 99 -10.54 13.18 -22.42
C GLY A 99 -10.97 14.24 -21.39
N SER A 100 -11.32 13.75 -20.19
CA SER A 100 -11.59 14.41 -18.91
C SER A 100 -12.46 15.68 -18.87
N PRO A 101 -13.71 15.60 -18.35
CA PRO A 101 -14.34 16.76 -17.73
C PRO A 101 -13.60 17.10 -16.42
N ALA A 102 -13.65 18.37 -16.00
CA ALA A 102 -13.09 18.90 -14.75
C ALA A 102 -13.11 17.89 -13.58
N SER A 103 -11.98 17.73 -12.85
CA SER A 103 -11.79 16.84 -11.69
C SER A 103 -13.09 16.58 -10.90
N GLY A 104 -13.73 15.44 -11.18
CA GLY A 104 -14.97 15.03 -10.54
C GLY A 104 -14.80 14.97 -9.02
N ILE A 105 -15.87 15.25 -8.26
CA ILE A 105 -15.84 15.06 -6.80
C ILE A 105 -15.92 13.58 -6.47
N ALA A 106 -16.90 12.91 -7.07
CA ALA A 106 -17.15 11.50 -6.88
C ALA A 106 -17.91 10.93 -8.08
N SER A 107 -17.60 9.69 -8.43
CA SER A 107 -18.39 8.84 -9.30
C SER A 107 -19.14 7.81 -8.46
N PHE A 108 -20.41 7.57 -8.82
CA PHE A 108 -21.30 6.71 -8.05
C PHE A 108 -21.66 5.44 -8.83
N GLU A 109 -21.53 4.28 -8.16
CA GLU A 109 -21.98 2.97 -8.66
C GLU A 109 -23.06 2.42 -7.74
N THR A 110 -24.25 2.14 -8.27
CA THR A 110 -25.30 1.45 -7.51
C THR A 110 -25.03 -0.05 -7.54
N ALA A 111 -25.07 -0.69 -6.37
CA ALA A 111 -24.93 -2.14 -6.27
C ALA A 111 -25.95 -2.88 -7.14
N ASP A 112 -25.51 -3.95 -7.78
CA ASP A 112 -26.31 -4.80 -8.67
C ASP A 112 -27.23 -5.77 -7.91
N SER A 113 -27.01 -5.93 -6.61
CA SER A 113 -27.61 -6.95 -5.76
C SER A 113 -27.95 -6.41 -4.37
N ASP A 114 -28.83 -7.13 -3.67
CA ASP A 114 -29.21 -6.81 -2.30
C ASP A 114 -28.04 -7.05 -1.34
N LEU A 115 -28.03 -6.35 -0.19
CA LEU A 115 -26.93 -6.46 0.78
C LEU A 115 -26.71 -7.89 1.30
N SER A 116 -27.73 -8.74 1.28
CA SER A 116 -27.61 -10.17 1.62
C SER A 116 -26.69 -10.93 0.66
N ASP A 117 -26.55 -10.44 -0.57
CA ASP A 117 -25.76 -11.03 -1.64
C ASP A 117 -24.38 -10.39 -1.81
N TRP A 118 -24.09 -9.34 -1.05
CA TRP A 118 -22.80 -8.67 -1.08
C TRP A 118 -21.66 -9.58 -0.63
N ASN A 119 -20.45 -9.24 -1.08
CA ASN A 119 -19.29 -10.08 -0.86
C ASN A 119 -18.86 -10.09 0.62
N THR A 120 -18.44 -11.25 1.11
CA THR A 120 -18.02 -11.44 2.50
C THR A 120 -16.52 -11.27 2.70
N HIS A 121 -15.79 -10.92 1.62
CA HIS A 121 -14.38 -10.63 1.62
C HIS A 121 -14.13 -9.14 1.44
N TRP A 122 -13.31 -8.54 2.31
CA TRP A 122 -13.11 -7.09 2.37
C TRP A 122 -12.53 -6.50 1.07
N LEU A 123 -11.66 -7.25 0.38
CA LEU A 123 -11.06 -6.84 -0.90
C LEU A 123 -12.08 -6.57 -2.02
N ALA A 124 -13.30 -7.10 -1.93
CA ALA A 124 -14.36 -6.77 -2.89
C ALA A 124 -14.77 -5.28 -2.82
N TYR A 125 -14.48 -4.62 -1.69
CA TYR A 125 -14.76 -3.22 -1.45
C TYR A 125 -13.54 -2.32 -1.65
N SER A 126 -12.32 -2.86 -1.82
CA SER A 126 -11.09 -2.07 -1.82
C SER A 126 -10.96 -1.14 -3.02
N SER A 127 -11.72 -1.38 -4.09
CA SER A 127 -11.84 -0.48 -5.25
C SER A 127 -12.67 0.78 -4.97
N TYR A 128 -13.32 0.89 -3.81
CA TYR A 128 -14.15 2.01 -3.43
C TYR A 128 -13.49 2.82 -2.31
N ASP A 129 -13.53 4.14 -2.46
CA ASP A 129 -13.14 5.08 -1.41
C ASP A 129 -14.24 5.19 -0.33
N ALA A 130 -15.49 5.05 -0.75
CA ALA A 130 -16.63 5.18 0.14
C ALA A 130 -17.79 4.23 -0.20
N ILE A 131 -18.60 3.92 0.82
CA ILE A 131 -19.87 3.21 0.69
C ILE A 131 -20.97 4.08 1.31
N ILE A 132 -22.12 4.20 0.64
CA ILE A 132 -23.30 4.90 1.15
C ILE A 132 -24.47 3.92 1.26
N MET A 133 -25.08 3.83 2.44
CA MET A 133 -26.25 2.98 2.68
C MET A 133 -27.16 3.52 3.79
N THR A 134 -28.33 2.92 3.97
CA THR A 134 -29.21 3.27 5.08
C THR A 134 -28.90 2.47 6.35
N GLY A 135 -29.21 3.03 7.52
CA GLY A 135 -29.02 2.32 8.79
C GLY A 135 -29.92 1.07 8.92
N ARG A 136 -31.08 1.06 8.26
CA ARG A 136 -31.96 -0.11 8.18
C ARG A 136 -31.33 -1.24 7.38
N GLU A 137 -30.73 -0.94 6.24
CA GLU A 137 -30.00 -1.92 5.43
C GLU A 137 -28.79 -2.47 6.19
N TRP A 138 -28.03 -1.62 6.89
CA TRP A 138 -26.94 -2.08 7.76
C TRP A 138 -27.44 -3.09 8.81
N SER A 139 -28.53 -2.77 9.50
CA SER A 139 -29.14 -3.66 10.50
C SER A 139 -29.58 -5.01 9.90
N ALA A 140 -30.12 -4.99 8.68
CA ALA A 140 -30.57 -6.18 7.98
C ALA A 140 -29.42 -6.99 7.34
N ALA A 141 -28.26 -6.38 7.14
CA ALA A 141 -27.13 -7.01 6.46
C ALA A 141 -26.56 -8.19 7.28
N PRO A 142 -26.22 -9.31 6.61
CA PRO A 142 -25.54 -10.43 7.24
C PRO A 142 -24.27 -10.01 8.00
N ARG A 143 -23.99 -10.68 9.13
CA ARG A 143 -22.84 -10.35 10.00
C ARG A 143 -21.50 -10.40 9.26
N ASN A 144 -21.34 -11.36 8.35
CA ASN A 144 -20.14 -11.53 7.53
C ASN A 144 -19.95 -10.39 6.51
N VAL A 145 -21.02 -9.88 5.91
CA VAL A 145 -20.98 -8.67 5.05
C VAL A 145 -20.57 -7.46 5.88
N ARG A 146 -21.21 -7.25 7.04
CA ARG A 146 -20.83 -6.16 7.97
C ARG A 146 -19.36 -6.26 8.39
N LYS A 147 -18.88 -7.46 8.75
CA LYS A 147 -17.48 -7.70 9.11
C LYS A 147 -16.53 -7.39 7.95
N ALA A 148 -16.90 -7.71 6.72
CA ALA A 148 -16.10 -7.39 5.55
C ALA A 148 -16.00 -5.87 5.30
N ILE A 149 -17.10 -5.13 5.49
CA ILE A 149 -17.11 -3.67 5.42
C ILE A 149 -16.32 -3.06 6.59
N GLU A 150 -16.41 -3.63 7.80
CA GLU A 150 -15.62 -3.21 8.96
C GLU A 150 -14.11 -3.37 8.71
N ARG A 151 -13.67 -4.50 8.14
CA ARG A 151 -12.26 -4.70 7.72
C ARG A 151 -11.83 -3.71 6.64
N TRP A 152 -12.69 -3.43 5.67
CA TRP A 152 -12.41 -2.41 4.66
C TRP A 152 -12.28 -1.01 5.27
N MET A 153 -13.12 -0.66 6.25
CA MET A 153 -12.97 0.59 7.01
C MET A 153 -11.66 0.63 7.80
N LEU A 154 -11.26 -0.48 8.45
CA LEU A 154 -9.97 -0.56 9.14
C LEU A 154 -8.79 -0.25 8.19
N CYS A 155 -8.89 -0.67 6.92
CA CYS A 155 -7.92 -0.41 5.85
C CYS A 155 -8.02 1.00 5.20
N GLY A 156 -8.90 1.89 5.69
CA GLY A 156 -9.03 3.27 5.18
C GLY A 156 -10.37 3.61 4.53
N GLY A 157 -11.32 2.68 4.44
CA GLY A 157 -12.62 2.93 3.83
C GLY A 157 -13.51 3.90 4.61
N HIS A 158 -14.37 4.64 3.90
CA HIS A 158 -15.34 5.56 4.50
C HIS A 158 -16.79 5.11 4.32
N LEU A 159 -17.47 4.74 5.40
CA LEU A 159 -18.89 4.37 5.38
C LEU A 159 -19.76 5.58 5.74
N TYR A 160 -20.69 5.95 4.86
CA TYR A 160 -21.77 6.89 5.17
C TYR A 160 -23.07 6.15 5.38
N VAL A 161 -23.75 6.46 6.49
CA VAL A 161 -25.01 5.84 6.86
C VAL A 161 -26.10 6.87 7.05
N LEU A 162 -27.22 6.70 6.35
CA LEU A 162 -28.38 7.57 6.41
C LEU A 162 -29.50 6.93 7.26
N GLY A 163 -30.02 7.68 8.22
CA GLY A 163 -31.10 7.26 9.09
C GLY A 163 -30.68 6.34 10.26
N PRO A 164 -31.64 5.92 11.09
CA PRO A 164 -31.38 5.08 12.26
C PRO A 164 -31.06 3.62 11.86
N GLY A 165 -30.46 2.88 12.78
CA GLY A 165 -30.17 1.44 12.63
C GLY A 165 -28.69 1.10 12.44
N TYR A 166 -27.80 2.10 12.36
CA TYR A 166 -26.37 1.81 12.39
C TYR A 166 -25.91 1.45 13.80
N GLN A 167 -25.27 0.29 13.92
CA GLN A 167 -24.52 -0.12 15.09
C GLN A 167 -23.13 -0.55 14.62
N SER A 168 -22.10 0.22 14.96
CA SER A 168 -20.72 -0.18 14.71
C SER A 168 -20.36 -1.33 15.65
N ALA A 169 -19.55 -2.28 15.18
CA ALA A 169 -18.83 -3.14 16.11
C ALA A 169 -18.03 -2.30 17.12
N ALA A 170 -17.85 -2.84 18.33
CA ALA A 170 -17.02 -2.22 19.38
C ALA A 170 -15.53 -2.37 19.04
N VAL A 171 -15.13 -1.88 17.87
CA VAL A 171 -13.75 -1.92 17.41
C VAL A 171 -13.04 -0.67 17.92
N TRP A 172 -11.89 -0.86 18.55
CA TRP A 172 -11.05 0.25 19.00
C TRP A 172 -10.22 0.77 17.81
N PRO A 173 -10.05 2.10 17.66
CA PRO A 173 -10.42 3.17 18.58
C PRO A 173 -11.90 3.57 18.53
N ASN A 174 -12.53 3.68 19.70
CA ASN A 174 -13.94 4.08 19.84
C ASN A 174 -14.09 5.60 20.06
N VAL A 175 -13.53 6.41 19.16
CA VAL A 175 -13.68 7.87 19.22
C VAL A 175 -14.94 8.29 18.49
N LYS A 176 -15.77 9.11 19.15
CA LYS A 176 -16.95 9.73 18.56
C LYS A 176 -16.76 11.23 18.49
N VAL A 177 -16.88 11.79 17.29
CA VAL A 177 -16.91 13.23 17.07
C VAL A 177 -18.26 13.62 16.49
N TYR A 178 -18.85 14.68 17.04
CA TYR A 178 -20.15 15.18 16.65
C TYR A 178 -19.97 16.50 15.90
N PHE A 179 -20.47 16.58 14.66
CA PHE A 179 -20.44 17.80 13.85
C PHE A 179 -21.85 18.08 13.31
N GLY A 180 -22.57 19.02 13.93
CA GLY A 180 -23.96 19.29 13.56
C GLY A 180 -24.83 18.04 13.71
N SER A 181 -25.53 17.64 12.65
CA SER A 181 -26.42 16.46 12.63
C SER A 181 -25.73 15.14 12.30
N ARG A 182 -24.41 15.14 12.03
CA ARG A 182 -23.64 13.93 11.73
C ARG A 182 -22.78 13.46 12.90
N LYS A 183 -22.74 12.14 13.09
CA LYS A 183 -21.91 11.44 14.08
C LYS A 183 -20.78 10.72 13.35
N ILE A 184 -19.56 11.17 13.55
CA ILE A 184 -18.36 10.56 12.95
C ILE A 184 -17.73 9.63 13.98
N ARG A 185 -17.38 8.43 13.56
CA ARG A 185 -16.59 7.48 14.34
C ARG A 185 -15.40 7.01 13.52
N ASN A 186 -14.20 7.23 14.05
CA ASN A 186 -12.96 6.70 13.46
C ASN A 186 -12.91 5.19 13.66
N MET A 187 -12.50 4.44 12.64
CA MET A 187 -12.40 2.97 12.69
C MET A 187 -11.10 2.54 12.01
N GLY A 188 -10.07 2.27 12.81
CA GLY A 188 -8.72 2.02 12.30
C GLY A 188 -8.21 3.24 11.52
N LEU A 189 -8.01 3.08 10.21
CA LEU A 189 -7.54 4.13 9.31
C LEU A 189 -8.67 4.82 8.54
N GLY A 190 -9.88 4.28 8.60
CA GLY A 190 -11.06 4.82 7.95
C GLY A 190 -12.06 5.40 8.94
N SER A 191 -13.32 5.52 8.51
CA SER A 191 -14.36 6.14 9.34
C SER A 191 -15.76 5.66 8.98
N SER A 192 -16.67 5.73 9.95
CA SER A 192 -18.11 5.75 9.69
C SER A 192 -18.69 7.14 10.00
N CYS A 193 -19.62 7.60 9.18
CA CYS A 193 -20.31 8.88 9.33
C CYS A 193 -21.82 8.62 9.25
N VAL A 194 -22.52 8.88 10.36
CA VAL A 194 -23.94 8.57 10.50
C VAL A 194 -24.74 9.87 10.54
N PHE A 195 -25.72 9.99 9.66
CA PHE A 195 -26.72 11.05 9.68
C PHE A 195 -28.01 10.50 10.24
N GLU A 196 -28.60 11.14 11.25
CA GLU A 196 -29.81 10.64 11.92
C GLU A 196 -31.05 10.63 11.00
N SER A 197 -31.03 11.43 9.93
CA SER A 197 -32.09 11.55 8.93
C SER A 197 -31.55 11.32 7.53
N ASP A 198 -32.36 10.71 6.66
CA ASP A 198 -32.13 10.69 5.21
C ASP A 198 -32.86 11.89 4.57
N ASN A 199 -32.18 13.04 4.48
CA ASN A 199 -32.72 14.26 3.91
C ASN A 199 -31.68 14.98 3.04
N ASP A 200 -32.10 16.06 2.38
CA ASP A 200 -31.28 16.85 1.47
C ASP A 200 -29.97 17.34 2.12
N VAL A 201 -30.06 17.81 3.37
CA VAL A 201 -28.93 18.30 4.17
C VAL A 201 -27.90 17.20 4.43
N ALA A 202 -28.35 15.99 4.75
CA ALA A 202 -27.46 14.85 4.98
C ALA A 202 -26.68 14.49 3.70
N ARG A 203 -27.37 14.41 2.56
CA ARG A 203 -26.74 14.08 1.27
C ARG A 203 -25.81 15.17 0.78
N GLN A 204 -26.16 16.44 1.01
CA GLN A 204 -25.26 17.57 0.77
C GLN A 204 -23.99 17.48 1.64
N GLY A 205 -24.15 17.14 2.92
CA GLY A 205 -23.02 16.93 3.83
C GLY A 205 -22.10 15.78 3.42
N ILE A 206 -22.64 14.72 2.80
CA ILE A 206 -21.82 13.63 2.22
C ILE A 206 -20.98 14.16 1.06
N VAL A 207 -21.57 14.91 0.12
CA VAL A 207 -20.84 15.47 -1.03
C VAL A 207 -19.73 16.44 -0.56
N GLU A 208 -19.99 17.23 0.48
CA GLU A 208 -18.99 18.10 1.08
C GLU A 208 -17.82 17.32 1.70
N ASP A 209 -18.11 16.22 2.40
CA ASP A 209 -17.07 15.37 3.00
C ASP A 209 -16.23 14.66 1.92
N LEU A 210 -16.88 14.14 0.87
CA LEU A 210 -16.20 13.54 -0.28
C LEU A 210 -15.26 14.53 -0.97
N ASN A 211 -15.69 15.79 -1.11
CA ASN A 211 -14.87 16.85 -1.69
C ASN A 211 -13.69 17.22 -0.78
N ALA A 212 -13.91 17.34 0.53
CA ALA A 212 -12.85 17.64 1.50
C ALA A 212 -11.79 16.52 1.55
N LYS A 213 -12.22 15.27 1.35
CA LYS A 213 -11.33 14.10 1.37
C LYS A 213 -10.51 13.91 0.11
N LYS A 214 -10.60 14.76 -0.93
CA LYS A 214 -9.83 14.63 -2.19
C LYS A 214 -8.30 14.54 -2.01
N GLU A 215 -7.78 14.98 -0.87
CA GLU A 215 -6.34 15.00 -0.58
C GLU A 215 -5.74 13.63 -0.22
N THR A 216 -6.55 12.63 0.21
CA THR A 216 -6.02 11.31 0.61
C THR A 216 -6.89 10.18 0.09
N SER A 217 -6.44 9.45 -0.94
CA SER A 217 -7.21 8.38 -1.58
C SER A 217 -7.11 7.04 -0.87
N ILE A 218 -5.91 6.68 -0.42
CA ILE A 218 -5.69 5.46 0.36
C ILE A 218 -4.64 5.70 1.44
N PRO A 219 -4.75 5.06 2.63
CA PRO A 219 -3.69 5.08 3.61
C PRO A 219 -2.42 4.41 3.05
N LEU A 220 -1.30 5.11 3.14
CA LEU A 220 0.03 4.67 2.73
C LEU A 220 1.02 5.01 3.84
N LEU A 221 2.17 4.33 3.84
CA LEU A 221 3.33 4.78 4.62
C LEU A 221 3.75 6.17 4.11
N GLY A 222 4.16 7.06 5.00
CA GLY A 222 4.40 8.47 4.69
C GLY A 222 5.36 8.71 3.52
N GLU A 223 6.46 7.95 3.47
CA GLU A 223 7.42 8.00 2.35
C GLU A 223 6.78 7.56 1.01
N LEU A 224 5.96 6.50 1.00
CA LEU A 224 5.24 6.07 -0.20
C LEU A 224 4.13 7.06 -0.58
N ARG A 225 3.45 7.64 0.41
CA ARG A 225 2.42 8.68 0.20
C ARG A 225 3.03 9.87 -0.52
N GLU A 226 4.18 10.37 -0.07
CA GLU A 226 4.88 11.48 -0.72
C GLU A 226 5.29 11.15 -2.15
N GLY A 227 5.76 9.92 -2.39
CA GLY A 227 6.06 9.46 -3.74
C GLY A 227 4.82 9.46 -4.63
N VAL A 228 3.69 8.98 -4.11
CA VAL A 228 2.41 8.98 -4.84
C VAL A 228 1.91 10.41 -5.07
N GLU A 229 1.89 11.26 -4.04
CA GLU A 229 1.47 12.66 -4.13
C GLU A 229 2.34 13.45 -5.10
N SER A 230 3.64 13.15 -5.19
CA SER A 230 4.55 13.81 -6.12
C SER A 230 4.48 13.26 -7.55
N LEU A 231 4.45 11.94 -7.73
CA LEU A 231 4.59 11.30 -9.04
C LEU A 231 3.25 11.08 -9.75
N HIS A 232 2.16 10.94 -8.99
CA HIS A 232 0.81 10.73 -9.52
C HIS A 232 -0.03 12.01 -9.54
N TYR A 233 0.59 13.18 -9.40
CA TYR A 233 -0.12 14.47 -9.48
C TYR A 233 -0.39 14.85 -10.95
N ASP A 234 -1.67 14.93 -11.31
CA ASP A 234 -2.17 15.10 -12.69
C ASP A 234 -1.75 16.45 -13.32
N ASP A 235 -1.51 17.48 -12.49
CA ASP A 235 -1.14 18.84 -12.97
C ASP A 235 0.30 18.92 -13.54
N HIS A 236 1.12 17.88 -13.33
CA HIS A 236 2.38 17.73 -14.06
C HIS A 236 2.18 17.51 -15.56
N HIS A 237 0.94 17.27 -16.02
CA HIS A 237 0.62 17.10 -17.44
C HIS A 237 0.42 18.43 -18.19
N TYR A 238 0.16 19.55 -17.51
CA TYR A 238 -0.23 20.80 -18.18
C TYR A 238 0.97 21.68 -18.60
N TYR A 239 2.06 21.67 -17.83
CA TYR A 239 3.27 22.39 -18.21
C TYR A 239 4.25 21.45 -18.88
N GLY A 240 4.29 21.50 -20.22
CA GLY A 240 5.23 20.79 -21.07
C GLY A 240 6.69 21.14 -20.77
N TYR A 241 7.24 20.65 -19.66
CA TYR A 241 8.67 20.52 -19.42
C TYR A 241 9.21 19.36 -20.28
N ARG A 242 9.15 19.60 -21.59
CA ARG A 242 9.90 18.87 -22.59
C ARG A 242 11.32 19.44 -22.56
N GLY A 243 12.05 19.13 -21.48
CA GLY A 243 13.50 19.32 -21.46
C GLY A 243 14.09 18.47 -22.58
N GLY A 244 14.73 19.13 -23.55
CA GLY A 244 15.36 18.50 -24.71
C GLY A 244 16.48 17.53 -24.34
N PRO A 245 17.24 17.01 -25.32
CA PRO A 245 18.11 15.83 -25.19
C PRO A 245 19.26 15.91 -24.18
N PHE A 246 19.38 17.00 -23.41
CA PHE A 246 20.41 17.22 -22.39
C PHE A 246 19.88 17.96 -21.12
N GLY A 247 18.57 17.92 -20.84
CA GLY A 247 17.99 18.45 -19.59
C GLY A 247 18.12 17.46 -18.44
N GLY A 248 19.28 17.45 -17.76
CA GLY A 248 19.52 16.66 -16.56
C GLY A 248 18.79 17.22 -15.34
N ASP A 249 17.91 16.39 -14.78
CA ASP A 249 17.63 16.17 -13.35
C ASP A 249 16.12 15.94 -13.10
N SER A 250 15.70 14.67 -13.22
CA SER A 250 15.09 13.96 -12.09
C SER A 250 14.78 12.52 -12.48
N GLU A 251 15.61 11.59 -12.01
CA GLU A 251 15.17 10.23 -11.67
C GLU A 251 14.12 10.36 -10.56
N SER A 252 12.91 10.82 -10.90
CA SER A 252 11.78 10.90 -9.97
C SER A 252 11.02 9.58 -10.05
N ASP A 253 11.62 8.53 -9.49
CA ASP A 253 10.97 7.25 -9.30
C ASP A 253 10.63 7.02 -7.81
N PHE A 254 9.87 5.96 -7.54
CA PHE A 254 9.54 5.60 -6.16
C PHE A 254 10.78 5.18 -5.34
N ASN A 255 11.92 4.87 -5.97
CA ASN A 255 13.15 4.51 -5.26
C ASN A 255 13.76 5.73 -4.54
N ARG A 256 13.47 6.97 -4.97
CA ARG A 256 13.84 8.19 -4.25
C ARG A 256 13.16 8.28 -2.87
N TYR A 257 11.91 7.87 -2.81
CA TYR A 257 11.08 7.97 -1.60
C TYR A 257 11.18 6.71 -0.72
N PHE A 258 11.17 5.54 -1.35
CA PHE A 258 11.28 4.24 -0.68
C PHE A 258 12.44 3.42 -1.27
N PRO A 259 13.70 3.77 -0.95
CA PRO A 259 14.88 3.12 -1.52
C PRO A 259 15.01 1.66 -1.10
N VAL A 260 15.27 0.76 -2.07
CA VAL A 260 15.67 -0.65 -1.85
C VAL A 260 17.14 -0.91 -2.18
N VAL A 261 17.69 -0.04 -3.02
CA VAL A 261 19.11 0.10 -3.24
C VAL A 261 19.45 1.53 -2.87
N ASP A 262 20.48 1.71 -2.02
CA ASP A 262 21.21 2.98 -2.00
C ASP A 262 21.47 3.33 -3.45
N SER A 263 21.24 4.59 -3.85
CA SER A 263 21.47 5.08 -5.21
C SER A 263 22.90 4.71 -5.59
N SER A 264 23.01 3.52 -6.16
CA SER A 264 24.24 2.83 -6.41
C SER A 264 24.76 3.61 -7.57
N ARG A 265 25.59 4.61 -7.26
CA ARG A 265 26.47 5.24 -8.20
C ARG A 265 27.18 4.06 -8.83
N VAL A 266 26.67 3.60 -9.98
CA VAL A 266 27.38 2.73 -10.91
C VAL A 266 28.80 3.24 -10.84
N PRO A 267 29.82 2.41 -10.61
CA PRO A 267 31.14 2.91 -10.28
C PRO A 267 31.72 3.58 -11.53
N VAL A 268 31.25 4.80 -11.84
CA VAL A 268 31.46 5.49 -13.11
C VAL A 268 32.94 5.71 -13.26
N ARG A 269 33.61 6.04 -12.15
CA ARG A 269 35.08 6.14 -12.08
C ARG A 269 35.78 4.84 -12.45
N LEU A 270 35.25 3.67 -12.03
CA LEU A 270 35.80 2.37 -12.39
C LEU A 270 35.56 2.07 -13.88
N VAL A 271 34.33 2.26 -14.37
CA VAL A 271 33.98 2.05 -15.79
C VAL A 271 34.78 2.97 -16.70
N VAL A 272 34.86 4.26 -16.38
CA VAL A 272 35.68 5.26 -17.09
C VAL A 272 37.16 4.88 -17.02
N GLY A 273 37.67 4.45 -15.86
CA GLY A 273 39.05 3.98 -15.73
C GLY A 273 39.34 2.78 -16.63
N LEU A 274 38.41 1.84 -16.73
CA LEU A 274 38.52 0.62 -17.52
C LEU A 274 38.41 0.92 -19.03
N LEU A 275 37.51 1.81 -19.44
CA LEU A 275 37.43 2.32 -20.83
C LEU A 275 38.69 3.10 -21.22
N THR A 276 39.25 3.89 -20.30
CA THR A 276 40.52 4.61 -20.50
C THR A 276 41.67 3.63 -20.70
N LEU A 277 41.75 2.62 -19.83
CA LEU A 277 42.74 1.54 -19.93
C LEU A 277 42.61 0.79 -21.27
N PHE A 278 41.39 0.51 -21.70
CA PHE A 278 41.12 -0.10 -23.01
C PHE A 278 41.61 0.77 -24.16
N LEU A 279 41.32 2.07 -24.16
CA LEU A 279 41.78 2.99 -25.21
C LEU A 279 43.32 3.02 -25.31
N ILE A 280 44.01 2.99 -24.16
CA ILE A 280 45.48 2.94 -24.08
C ILE A 280 46.02 1.61 -24.60
N LEU A 281 45.42 0.48 -24.19
CA LEU A 281 45.81 -0.86 -24.64
C LEU A 281 45.59 -1.03 -26.14
N ALA A 282 44.38 -0.72 -26.62
CA ALA A 282 43.96 -0.91 -28.00
C ALA A 282 44.71 0.00 -28.98
N GLY A 283 45.00 1.24 -28.58
CA GLY A 283 45.69 2.21 -29.43
C GLY A 283 47.22 2.16 -29.26
N PRO A 284 47.80 3.03 -28.43
CA PRO A 284 49.24 3.26 -28.40
C PRO A 284 50.05 2.02 -28.02
N VAL A 285 49.60 1.25 -27.02
CA VAL A 285 50.37 0.09 -26.54
C VAL A 285 50.46 -1.01 -27.61
N THR A 286 49.32 -1.38 -28.19
CA THR A 286 49.28 -2.44 -29.22
C THR A 286 50.05 -2.03 -30.49
N LEU A 287 49.92 -0.77 -30.93
CA LEU A 287 50.65 -0.25 -32.09
C LEU A 287 52.18 -0.18 -31.88
N VAL A 288 52.64 0.32 -30.73
CA VAL A 288 54.08 0.40 -30.43
C VAL A 288 54.68 -1.00 -30.27
N PHE A 289 53.98 -1.93 -29.62
CA PHE A 289 54.45 -3.29 -29.44
C PHE A 289 54.55 -4.06 -30.78
N LEU A 290 53.53 -3.97 -31.63
CA LEU A 290 53.51 -4.64 -32.93
C LEU A 290 54.46 -4.02 -33.94
N SER A 291 54.66 -2.69 -33.89
CA SER A 291 55.64 -2.00 -34.74
C SER A 291 57.08 -2.37 -34.39
N ARG A 292 57.40 -2.51 -33.10
CA ARG A 292 58.72 -3.00 -32.65
C ARG A 292 59.01 -4.45 -33.04
N LYS A 293 57.98 -5.30 -33.17
CA LYS A 293 58.11 -6.71 -33.58
C LYS A 293 57.96 -6.95 -35.09
N GLY A 294 57.78 -5.92 -35.91
CA GLY A 294 57.63 -6.04 -37.36
C GLY A 294 56.36 -6.76 -37.83
N LYS A 295 55.42 -7.09 -36.94
CA LYS A 295 54.21 -7.88 -37.23
C LYS A 295 52.96 -6.99 -37.28
N ARG A 296 52.99 -5.89 -38.03
CA ARG A 296 51.88 -4.91 -38.07
C ARG A 296 50.54 -5.53 -38.53
N SER A 297 50.58 -6.57 -39.38
CA SER A 297 49.39 -7.31 -39.83
C SER A 297 48.65 -8.05 -38.71
N TRP A 298 49.31 -8.36 -37.59
CA TRP A 298 48.66 -9.00 -36.42
C TRP A 298 47.68 -8.08 -35.68
N PHE A 299 47.72 -6.78 -35.96
CA PHE A 299 46.77 -5.82 -35.40
C PHE A 299 45.31 -6.20 -35.69
N LEU A 300 45.05 -6.79 -36.86
CA LEU A 300 43.72 -7.22 -37.31
C LEU A 300 43.03 -8.20 -36.34
N TRP A 301 43.79 -9.04 -35.64
CA TRP A 301 43.23 -10.04 -34.70
C TRP A 301 43.40 -9.63 -33.23
N MET A 302 44.46 -8.89 -32.89
CA MET A 302 44.69 -8.44 -31.51
C MET A 302 43.65 -7.43 -31.04
N LEU A 303 43.21 -6.53 -31.92
CA LEU A 303 42.22 -5.51 -31.55
C LEU A 303 40.85 -6.13 -31.17
N PRO A 304 40.25 -7.05 -31.96
CA PRO A 304 39.09 -7.82 -31.53
C PRO A 304 39.31 -8.62 -30.23
N ALA A 305 40.47 -9.28 -30.09
CA ALA A 305 40.75 -10.12 -28.91
C ALA A 305 40.85 -9.30 -27.61
N ILE A 306 41.54 -8.15 -27.64
CA ILE A 306 41.63 -7.23 -26.50
C ILE A 306 40.26 -6.66 -26.16
N SER A 307 39.48 -6.27 -27.18
CA SER A 307 38.11 -5.75 -26.99
C SER A 307 37.20 -6.79 -26.33
N PHE A 308 37.28 -8.05 -26.76
CA PHE A 308 36.53 -9.15 -26.16
C PHE A 308 36.97 -9.41 -24.71
N ALA A 309 38.27 -9.46 -24.44
CA ALA A 309 38.80 -9.69 -23.09
C ALA A 309 38.40 -8.59 -22.10
N VAL A 310 38.49 -7.32 -22.52
CA VAL A 310 38.06 -6.18 -21.71
C VAL A 310 36.55 -6.20 -21.47
N SER A 311 35.75 -6.49 -22.50
CA SER A 311 34.29 -6.60 -22.37
C SER A 311 33.89 -7.73 -21.43
N ALA A 312 34.55 -8.88 -21.53
CA ALA A 312 34.34 -10.01 -20.64
C ALA A 312 34.72 -9.65 -19.19
N LEU A 313 35.84 -8.94 -18.99
CA LEU A 313 36.27 -8.47 -17.67
C LEU A 313 35.24 -7.52 -17.04
N VAL A 314 34.73 -6.54 -17.80
CA VAL A 314 33.66 -5.64 -17.34
C VAL A 314 32.41 -6.42 -16.96
N PHE A 315 31.97 -7.34 -17.82
CA PHE A 315 30.78 -8.15 -17.56
C PHE A 315 30.94 -9.00 -16.28
N ILE A 316 32.08 -9.69 -16.13
CA ILE A 316 32.39 -10.50 -14.96
C ILE A 316 32.44 -9.64 -13.70
N MET A 317 33.12 -8.47 -13.75
CA MET A 317 33.20 -7.56 -12.61
C MET A 317 31.83 -7.00 -12.22
N SER A 318 30.99 -6.61 -13.19
CA SER A 318 29.63 -6.15 -12.92
C SER A 318 28.79 -7.26 -12.29
N PHE A 319 28.86 -8.48 -12.83
CA PHE A 319 28.11 -9.63 -12.29
C PHE A 319 28.57 -10.03 -10.87
N LEU A 320 29.87 -9.99 -10.59
CA LEU A 320 30.44 -10.32 -9.27
C LEU A 320 30.20 -9.22 -8.22
N SER A 321 30.23 -7.95 -8.61
CA SER A 321 30.02 -6.82 -7.68
C SER A 321 28.55 -6.62 -7.29
N GLU A 322 27.63 -6.83 -8.23
CA GLU A 322 26.20 -6.71 -8.02
C GLU A 322 25.61 -7.95 -7.32
N GLY A 323 26.17 -9.13 -7.62
CA GLY A 323 25.64 -10.43 -7.20
C GLY A 323 24.38 -10.84 -7.95
N ILE A 324 23.83 -12.02 -7.60
CA ILE A 324 22.58 -12.55 -8.18
C ILE A 324 21.40 -12.48 -7.21
N THR A 325 21.66 -12.13 -5.96
CA THR A 325 20.67 -12.17 -4.88
C THR A 325 19.81 -10.91 -4.91
N PRO A 326 18.47 -11.03 -5.07
CA PRO A 326 17.57 -9.88 -4.97
C PRO A 326 17.67 -9.19 -3.61
N ARG A 327 17.42 -7.88 -3.59
CA ARG A 327 17.24 -7.08 -2.39
C ARG A 327 15.77 -6.74 -2.24
N ILE A 328 15.27 -6.84 -1.02
CA ILE A 328 13.88 -6.56 -0.69
C ILE A 328 13.87 -5.65 0.53
N ARG A 329 13.16 -4.54 0.43
CA ARG A 329 12.80 -3.71 1.58
C ARG A 329 11.32 -3.91 1.88
N LEU A 330 11.02 -4.29 3.11
CA LEU A 330 9.68 -4.38 3.66
C LEU A 330 9.53 -3.34 4.77
N ALA A 331 8.53 -2.48 4.65
CA ALA A 331 8.13 -1.57 5.72
C ALA A 331 6.66 -1.79 6.06
N SER A 332 6.29 -1.79 7.34
CA SER A 332 4.91 -2.03 7.75
C SER A 332 4.55 -1.37 9.07
N VAL A 333 3.28 -0.97 9.17
CA VAL A 333 2.61 -0.58 10.40
C VAL A 333 1.38 -1.46 10.54
N THR A 334 1.29 -2.18 11.67
CA THR A 334 0.19 -3.09 11.97
C THR A 334 -0.59 -2.59 13.18
N LEU A 335 -1.88 -2.34 13.00
CA LEU A 335 -2.83 -2.18 14.09
C LEU A 335 -3.30 -3.57 14.52
N LEU A 336 -2.90 -4.00 15.72
CA LEU A 336 -3.22 -5.32 16.26
C LEU A 336 -4.26 -5.19 17.38
N ASP A 337 -5.51 -5.54 17.06
CA ASP A 337 -6.58 -5.67 18.04
C ASP A 337 -6.54 -7.08 18.63
N GLN A 338 -5.94 -7.21 19.82
CA GLN A 338 -5.81 -8.50 20.50
C GLN A 338 -7.14 -9.01 21.06
N VAL A 339 -8.14 -8.14 21.26
CA VAL A 339 -9.47 -8.53 21.75
C VAL A 339 -10.31 -9.09 20.62
N GLY A 340 -10.33 -8.36 19.50
CA GLY A 340 -11.00 -8.79 18.28
C GLY A 340 -10.27 -9.91 17.54
N GLN A 341 -9.01 -10.17 17.90
CA GLN A 341 -8.08 -11.06 17.17
C GLN A 341 -8.00 -10.65 15.69
N GLU A 342 -7.82 -9.36 15.43
CA GLU A 342 -7.73 -8.80 14.07
C GLU A 342 -6.43 -7.99 13.96
N ALA A 343 -5.72 -8.20 12.85
CA ALA A 343 -4.57 -7.39 12.48
C ALA A 343 -4.89 -6.65 11.18
N THR A 344 -4.64 -5.34 11.18
CA THR A 344 -4.72 -4.51 9.98
C THR A 344 -3.35 -3.92 9.69
N THR A 345 -2.78 -4.26 8.55
CA THR A 345 -1.42 -3.90 8.15
C THR A 345 -1.45 -2.97 6.95
N ILE A 346 -0.75 -1.85 7.05
CA ILE A 346 -0.36 -1.02 5.91
C ILE A 346 1.13 -1.18 5.72
N GLY A 347 1.56 -1.45 4.49
CA GLY A 347 2.95 -1.72 4.21
C GLY A 347 3.40 -1.31 2.82
N GLY A 348 4.71 -1.32 2.66
CA GLY A 348 5.44 -1.10 1.43
C GLY A 348 6.37 -2.26 1.16
N THR A 349 6.44 -2.70 -0.09
CA THR A 349 7.45 -3.65 -0.56
C THR A 349 8.18 -3.06 -1.75
N ALA A 350 9.50 -2.93 -1.64
CA ALA A 350 10.36 -2.60 -2.76
C ALA A 350 11.29 -3.76 -3.06
N ILE A 351 11.45 -4.07 -4.35
CA ILE A 351 12.24 -5.22 -4.83
C ILE A 351 13.20 -4.71 -5.89
N TYR A 352 14.48 -4.99 -5.68
CA TYR A 352 15.50 -4.85 -6.71
C TYR A 352 16.11 -6.21 -6.99
N ALA A 353 16.07 -6.64 -8.24
CA ALA A 353 16.58 -7.95 -8.62
C ALA A 353 17.53 -7.83 -9.83
N PRO A 354 18.80 -8.26 -9.70
CA PRO A 354 19.73 -8.32 -10.85
C PRO A 354 19.20 -9.22 -11.97
N LEU A 355 18.48 -10.29 -11.61
CA LEU A 355 17.73 -11.15 -12.52
C LEU A 355 16.26 -11.14 -12.12
N SER A 356 15.37 -11.02 -13.09
CA SER A 356 13.92 -10.99 -12.81
C SER A 356 13.50 -12.27 -12.09
N PRO A 357 12.80 -12.18 -10.95
CA PRO A 357 12.32 -13.35 -10.21
C PRO A 357 11.21 -14.12 -10.94
N GLY A 358 10.62 -13.55 -11.99
CA GLY A 358 9.55 -14.13 -12.82
C GLY A 358 8.18 -14.28 -12.15
N LYS A 359 8.15 -14.45 -10.83
CA LYS A 359 6.95 -14.64 -10.01
C LYS A 359 7.14 -14.05 -8.61
N LEU A 360 6.14 -13.31 -8.14
CA LEU A 360 5.96 -12.88 -6.75
C LEU A 360 4.73 -13.59 -6.16
N ALA A 361 4.77 -13.93 -4.87
CA ALA A 361 3.65 -14.57 -4.18
C ALA A 361 3.13 -13.69 -3.04
N PHE A 362 1.85 -13.32 -3.10
CA PHE A 362 1.17 -12.55 -2.07
C PHE A 362 0.01 -13.33 -1.47
N ASP A 363 -0.42 -12.95 -0.28
CA ASP A 363 -1.56 -13.58 0.37
C ASP A 363 -2.88 -13.21 -0.34
N GLY A 364 -3.89 -14.09 -0.25
CA GLY A 364 -5.22 -13.85 -0.81
C GLY A 364 -5.98 -12.71 -0.17
N THR A 365 -5.60 -12.34 1.05
CA THR A 365 -6.21 -11.27 1.84
C THR A 365 -5.50 -9.93 1.70
N SER A 366 -4.39 -9.88 0.96
CA SER A 366 -3.61 -8.67 0.70
C SER A 366 -4.09 -7.95 -0.55
N GLU A 367 -4.35 -6.66 -0.42
CA GLU A 367 -4.45 -5.75 -1.55
C GLU A 367 -3.05 -5.37 -1.98
N VAL A 368 -2.73 -5.61 -3.26
CA VAL A 368 -1.40 -5.35 -3.81
C VAL A 368 -1.51 -4.30 -4.90
N THR A 369 -1.02 -3.10 -4.58
CA THR A 369 -1.08 -1.93 -5.44
C THR A 369 0.32 -1.64 -6.00
N PRO A 370 0.59 -1.89 -7.29
CA PRO A 370 1.86 -1.53 -7.90
C PRO A 370 2.01 -0.01 -7.94
N LEU A 371 3.20 0.47 -7.59
CA LEU A 371 3.56 1.88 -7.63
C LEU A 371 4.62 2.07 -8.71
N TYR A 372 4.34 2.93 -9.69
CA TYR A 372 5.23 3.20 -10.82
C TYR A 372 5.03 4.63 -11.28
N ASP A 373 6.10 5.26 -11.79
CA ASP A 373 5.96 6.56 -12.44
C ASP A 373 5.16 6.40 -13.74
N PRO A 374 3.99 7.06 -13.88
CA PRO A 374 3.17 6.98 -15.09
C PRO A 374 3.88 7.52 -16.35
N ASN A 375 4.89 8.37 -16.18
CA ASN A 375 5.71 8.91 -17.26
C ASN A 375 6.85 7.98 -17.66
N SER A 376 7.14 6.96 -16.84
CA SER A 376 8.14 5.97 -17.17
C SER A 376 7.67 5.11 -18.35
N ARG A 377 8.56 4.89 -19.32
CA ARG A 377 8.29 4.04 -20.49
C ARG A 377 8.12 2.55 -20.12
N GLU A 378 8.26 2.20 -18.84
CA GLU A 378 8.25 0.82 -18.32
C GLU A 378 6.88 0.35 -17.81
N LEU A 379 5.81 0.83 -18.43
CA LEU A 379 4.52 0.13 -18.40
C LEU A 379 4.59 -1.13 -19.30
N GLY A 380 5.57 -2.00 -19.07
CA GLY A 380 5.83 -3.20 -19.84
C GLY A 380 4.59 -4.09 -19.96
N GLY A 381 4.41 -4.67 -21.16
CA GLY A 381 3.41 -5.71 -21.41
C GLY A 381 3.74 -7.03 -20.68
N GLY A 382 2.76 -7.92 -20.58
CA GLY A 382 2.97 -9.30 -20.11
C GLY A 382 2.76 -9.54 -18.61
N ARG A 383 2.25 -8.57 -17.86
CA ARG A 383 1.86 -8.74 -16.44
C ARG A 383 0.65 -9.66 -16.30
N ARG A 384 0.76 -10.64 -15.40
CA ARG A 384 -0.28 -11.63 -15.12
C ARG A 384 -0.50 -11.76 -13.61
N VAL A 385 -1.76 -11.88 -13.22
CA VAL A 385 -2.13 -12.25 -11.84
C VAL A 385 -2.88 -13.57 -11.91
N SER A 386 -2.38 -14.58 -11.23
CA SER A 386 -3.04 -15.88 -11.09
C SER A 386 -3.41 -16.14 -9.63
N TRP A 387 -4.63 -16.62 -9.40
CA TRP A 387 -5.11 -16.99 -8.08
C TRP A 387 -5.08 -18.50 -7.92
N THR A 388 -4.53 -18.96 -6.81
CA THR A 388 -4.49 -20.39 -6.46
C THR A 388 -5.76 -20.82 -5.73
N ASP A 389 -6.04 -22.12 -5.73
CA ASP A 389 -7.16 -22.71 -4.98
C ASP A 389 -7.02 -22.48 -3.46
N GLY A 390 -5.78 -22.38 -2.96
CA GLY A 390 -5.47 -22.04 -1.58
C GLY A 390 -5.55 -20.54 -1.25
N GLY A 391 -6.11 -19.73 -2.14
CA GLY A 391 -6.35 -18.30 -1.91
C GLY A 391 -5.17 -17.37 -2.23
N LYS A 392 -3.94 -17.87 -2.39
CA LYS A 392 -2.77 -17.03 -2.70
C LYS A 392 -2.83 -16.39 -4.08
N GLN A 393 -2.22 -15.22 -4.20
CA GLN A 393 -2.08 -14.47 -5.45
C GLN A 393 -0.65 -14.60 -5.97
N HIS A 394 -0.51 -14.87 -7.26
CA HIS A 394 0.78 -14.93 -7.93
C HIS A 394 0.87 -13.85 -9.00
N PHE A 395 1.86 -12.99 -8.88
CA PHE A 395 2.16 -11.92 -9.81
C PHE A 395 3.28 -12.43 -10.73
N ASP A 396 2.92 -12.84 -11.94
CA ASP A 396 3.81 -13.45 -12.92
C ASP A 396 4.14 -12.49 -14.09
N GLY A 397 5.32 -12.65 -14.68
CA GLY A 397 5.76 -11.85 -15.83
C GLY A 397 6.49 -10.57 -15.40
N SER A 398 6.23 -9.46 -16.10
CA SER A 398 7.01 -8.21 -16.01
C SER A 398 6.62 -7.33 -14.80
N TRP A 399 6.37 -7.93 -13.63
CA TRP A 399 6.12 -7.20 -12.39
C TRP A 399 7.39 -6.68 -11.73
N VAL A 400 8.52 -7.37 -11.94
CA VAL A 400 9.86 -6.95 -11.51
C VAL A 400 10.80 -7.16 -12.68
N SER A 401 11.32 -6.06 -13.22
CA SER A 401 12.31 -6.07 -14.29
C SER A 401 13.72 -6.30 -13.72
N SER A 402 14.64 -6.78 -14.54
CA SER A 402 16.06 -6.88 -14.17
C SER A 402 16.63 -5.48 -13.97
N ARG A 403 17.27 -5.24 -12.81
CA ARG A 403 17.95 -3.99 -12.44
C ARG A 403 17.08 -2.73 -12.36
N VAL A 404 15.76 -2.90 -12.29
CA VAL A 404 14.83 -1.78 -12.07
C VAL A 404 14.11 -2.04 -10.74
N PRO A 405 14.19 -1.11 -9.78
CA PRO A 405 13.39 -1.17 -8.56
C PRO A 405 11.90 -1.24 -8.88
N ALA A 406 11.20 -2.17 -8.24
CA ALA A 406 9.75 -2.30 -8.31
C ALA A 406 9.13 -2.07 -6.93
N HIS A 407 8.07 -1.27 -6.87
CA HIS A 407 7.46 -0.83 -5.62
C HIS A 407 5.99 -1.25 -5.57
N PHE A 408 5.54 -1.68 -4.39
CA PHE A 408 4.18 -2.10 -4.13
C PHE A 408 3.70 -1.54 -2.79
N ALA A 409 2.55 -0.88 -2.79
CA ALA A 409 1.80 -0.61 -1.58
C ALA A 409 0.92 -1.82 -1.24
N ILE A 410 0.89 -2.20 0.03
CA ILE A 410 0.17 -3.37 0.53
C ILE A 410 -0.79 -2.93 1.64
N ARG A 411 -2.06 -3.33 1.53
CA ARG A 411 -3.03 -3.25 2.64
C ARG A 411 -3.56 -4.64 2.94
N LYS A 412 -3.66 -4.97 4.23
CA LYS A 412 -4.10 -6.29 4.67
C LYS A 412 -4.95 -6.18 5.91
N SER A 413 -6.02 -6.99 5.98
CA SER A 413 -6.80 -7.16 7.20
C SER A 413 -7.17 -8.63 7.35
N GLU A 414 -6.74 -9.24 8.46
CA GLU A 414 -6.85 -10.67 8.71
C GLU A 414 -7.03 -10.99 10.19
N HIS A 415 -7.58 -12.17 10.46
CA HIS A 415 -7.69 -12.68 11.81
C HIS A 415 -6.32 -13.20 12.27
N ARG A 416 -5.87 -12.77 13.46
CA ARG A 416 -4.54 -13.07 14.01
C ARG A 416 -4.60 -13.29 15.51
N GLU A 417 -3.84 -14.26 16.00
CA GLU A 417 -3.81 -14.65 17.42
C GLU A 417 -2.53 -14.21 18.14
N GLU A 418 -1.56 -13.70 17.38
CA GLU A 418 -0.36 -13.07 17.89
C GLU A 418 -0.72 -11.97 18.88
N ARG A 419 0.02 -11.91 19.98
CA ARG A 419 -0.24 -10.97 21.07
C ARG A 419 0.98 -10.75 21.93
N LEU A 420 1.05 -9.59 22.53
CA LEU A 420 1.89 -9.32 23.67
C LEU A 420 1.08 -9.66 24.92
N GLU A 421 1.49 -10.69 25.66
CA GLU A 421 0.81 -11.00 26.93
C GLU A 421 1.42 -10.13 28.02
N VAL A 422 0.58 -9.40 28.76
CA VAL A 422 1.01 -8.47 29.81
C VAL A 422 0.51 -8.99 31.15
N ASN A 423 1.44 -9.28 32.05
CA ASN A 423 1.20 -9.66 33.43
C ASN A 423 1.64 -8.54 34.36
N TRP A 424 0.75 -8.06 35.23
CA TRP A 424 1.04 -6.96 36.15
C TRP A 424 1.55 -7.51 37.47
N LEU A 425 2.79 -7.15 37.83
CA LEU A 425 3.43 -7.56 39.08
C LEU A 425 3.12 -6.58 40.22
N ALA A 426 3.55 -6.93 41.44
CA ALA A 426 3.47 -6.02 42.59
C ALA A 426 4.12 -4.66 42.27
N GLY A 427 3.45 -3.57 42.65
CA GLY A 427 3.84 -2.20 42.28
C GLY A 427 3.38 -1.77 40.89
N ASP A 428 2.45 -2.50 40.27
CA ASP A 428 1.90 -2.23 38.93
C ASP A 428 3.00 -2.11 37.85
N ILE A 429 4.03 -2.95 37.97
CA ILE A 429 5.12 -3.09 37.00
C ILE A 429 4.73 -4.18 35.99
N PRO A 430 4.72 -3.88 34.67
CA PRO A 430 4.36 -4.86 33.67
C PRO A 430 5.52 -5.81 33.36
N GLU A 431 5.23 -7.10 33.40
CA GLU A 431 6.02 -8.18 32.82
C GLU A 431 5.34 -8.64 31.53
N VAL A 432 6.08 -8.67 30.42
CA VAL A 432 5.51 -8.99 29.10
C VAL A 432 6.11 -10.26 28.53
N LEU A 433 5.29 -11.09 27.88
CA LEU A 433 5.70 -12.20 27.04
C LEU A 433 5.55 -11.80 25.57
N ASN A 434 6.62 -11.92 24.80
CA ASN A 434 6.59 -11.67 23.36
C ASN A 434 5.95 -12.84 22.59
N GLY A 435 4.67 -12.72 22.26
CA GLY A 435 3.95 -13.63 21.36
C GLY A 435 3.67 -13.03 19.97
N LEU A 436 4.47 -12.05 19.51
CA LEU A 436 4.27 -11.35 18.24
C LEU A 436 4.91 -12.07 17.03
N GLY A 437 5.53 -13.23 17.24
CA GLY A 437 6.16 -14.02 16.17
C GLY A 437 7.50 -13.45 15.67
N GLY A 438 8.10 -12.51 16.40
CA GLY A 438 9.29 -11.79 15.96
C GLY A 438 10.19 -11.29 17.07
N HIS A 439 11.42 -10.92 16.74
CA HIS A 439 12.32 -10.26 17.70
C HIS A 439 11.91 -8.81 17.86
N ILE A 440 11.52 -8.40 19.07
CA ILE A 440 11.21 -7.00 19.37
C ILE A 440 12.52 -6.29 19.71
N ASN A 441 12.88 -5.31 18.89
CA ASN A 441 14.02 -4.43 19.13
C ASN A 441 13.72 -3.48 20.28
N GLU A 442 12.54 -2.86 20.24
CA GLU A 442 12.10 -1.83 21.17
C GLU A 442 10.60 -1.94 21.41
N LEU A 443 10.18 -1.79 22.66
CA LEU A 443 8.80 -1.86 23.11
C LEU A 443 8.50 -0.67 24.02
N TYR A 444 7.36 -0.03 23.78
CA TYR A 444 6.75 0.90 24.70
C TYR A 444 5.33 0.47 25.02
N LEU A 445 4.98 0.44 26.30
CA LEU A 445 3.64 0.13 26.78
C LEU A 445 3.12 1.31 27.58
N CYS A 446 1.93 1.81 27.23
CA CYS A 446 1.26 2.85 27.98
C CYS A 446 0.23 2.23 28.93
N ARG A 447 0.43 2.43 30.23
CA ARG A 447 -0.51 2.01 31.26
C ARG A 447 -1.76 2.88 31.23
N TRP A 448 -2.84 2.40 31.84
CA TRP A 448 -4.13 3.09 31.93
C TRP A 448 -4.09 4.49 32.54
N ASP A 449 -3.10 4.80 33.38
CA ASP A 449 -2.88 6.12 33.97
C ASP A 449 -1.95 7.02 33.14
N GLY A 450 -1.55 6.56 31.95
CA GLY A 450 -0.65 7.28 31.04
C GLY A 450 0.83 7.07 31.32
N THR A 451 1.21 6.30 32.36
CA THR A 451 2.62 5.99 32.65
C THR A 451 3.20 5.08 31.56
N LEU A 452 4.37 5.46 31.02
CA LEU A 452 5.05 4.72 29.97
C LEU A 452 6.08 3.75 30.54
N PHE A 453 6.05 2.53 30.03
CA PHE A 453 7.04 1.49 30.31
C PHE A 453 7.77 1.12 29.03
N THR A 454 9.05 0.75 29.13
CA THR A 454 9.89 0.39 27.99
C THR A 454 10.67 -0.90 28.21
N GLY A 455 10.96 -1.60 27.12
CA GLY A 455 11.81 -2.78 27.06
C GLY A 455 12.49 -2.89 25.71
N GLU A 456 13.60 -3.60 25.65
CA GLU A 456 14.42 -3.74 24.44
C GLU A 456 14.89 -5.19 24.29
N ASN A 457 15.20 -5.59 23.06
CA ASN A 457 15.80 -6.89 22.72
C ASN A 457 15.04 -8.10 23.30
N ILE A 458 13.73 -8.16 23.03
CA ILE A 458 12.84 -9.21 23.51
C ILE A 458 12.66 -10.25 22.41
N THR A 459 13.36 -11.38 22.51
CA THR A 459 13.20 -12.51 21.59
C THR A 459 11.79 -13.11 21.68
N ALA A 460 11.31 -13.68 20.58
CA ALA A 460 10.02 -14.37 20.53
C ALA A 460 9.94 -15.45 21.61
N GLY A 461 8.80 -15.51 22.32
CA GLY A 461 8.55 -16.44 23.42
C GLY A 461 9.25 -16.11 24.74
N LYS A 462 9.99 -15.00 24.85
CA LYS A 462 10.63 -14.59 26.11
C LYS A 462 9.77 -13.64 26.94
N LYS A 463 9.91 -13.77 28.27
CA LYS A 463 9.34 -12.87 29.27
C LYS A 463 10.37 -11.85 29.72
N ILE A 464 9.96 -10.60 29.89
CA ILE A 464 10.80 -9.55 30.44
C ILE A 464 9.97 -8.59 31.29
N LYS A 465 10.57 -8.07 32.36
CA LYS A 465 9.99 -6.97 33.13
C LYS A 465 10.33 -5.65 32.46
N LEU A 466 9.34 -4.83 32.19
CA LEU A 466 9.55 -3.51 31.61
C LEU A 466 10.02 -2.52 32.68
N ARG A 467 10.72 -1.49 32.23
CA ARG A 467 11.20 -0.38 33.07
C ARG A 467 10.30 0.82 32.86
N GLU A 468 9.96 1.51 33.94
CA GLU A 468 9.25 2.79 33.84
C GLU A 468 10.15 3.83 33.15
N VAL A 469 9.56 4.65 32.28
CA VAL A 469 10.25 5.78 31.64
C VAL A 469 10.18 6.96 32.61
N THR A 470 11.30 7.30 33.24
CA THR A 470 11.34 8.26 34.36
C THR A 470 11.71 9.70 33.93
N ASP A 471 11.94 9.96 32.65
CA ASP A 471 12.27 11.30 32.15
C ASP A 471 11.02 12.18 32.02
N ALA A 472 11.20 13.47 31.64
CA ALA A 472 10.08 14.40 31.43
C ALA A 472 9.10 13.96 30.32
N ARG A 473 9.39 12.85 29.61
CA ARG A 473 8.59 12.22 28.56
C ARG A 473 7.96 10.90 29.03
N GLY A 474 8.01 10.60 30.33
CA GLY A 474 7.50 9.37 30.95
C GLY A 474 5.98 9.24 31.03
N ARG A 475 5.23 10.28 30.65
CA ARG A 475 3.77 10.26 30.57
C ARG A 475 3.28 10.51 29.15
N SER A 476 2.25 9.78 28.77
CA SER A 476 1.50 10.07 27.56
C SER A 476 0.63 11.32 27.73
N ASN A 477 0.61 12.16 26.69
CA ASN A 477 -0.21 13.37 26.63
C ASN A 477 -1.45 13.19 25.74
N PHE A 478 -1.67 12.01 25.17
CA PHE A 478 -2.61 11.81 24.06
C PHE A 478 -3.86 11.04 24.45
N ARG A 479 -4.96 11.39 23.79
CA ARG A 479 -6.29 10.85 24.08
C ARG A 479 -6.79 9.87 23.00
N GLU A 480 -6.22 9.85 21.79
CA GLU A 480 -6.78 9.11 20.65
C GLU A 480 -5.75 8.32 19.81
N LEU A 481 -6.08 7.07 19.48
CA LEU A 481 -5.20 6.17 18.71
C LEU A 481 -5.01 6.57 17.23
N PRO A 482 -6.03 7.07 16.49
CA PRO A 482 -5.86 7.45 15.08
C PRO A 482 -4.75 8.48 14.88
N GLU A 483 -4.60 9.42 15.81
CA GLU A 483 -3.57 10.44 15.75
C GLU A 483 -2.16 9.82 15.97
N PHE A 484 -2.03 8.87 16.90
CA PHE A 484 -0.80 8.09 17.07
C PHE A 484 -0.49 7.24 15.83
N THR A 485 -1.47 6.49 15.33
CA THR A 485 -1.31 5.68 14.12
C THR A 485 -0.91 6.55 12.92
N LYS A 486 -1.53 7.73 12.76
CA LYS A 486 -1.13 8.70 11.74
C LYS A 486 0.32 9.14 11.93
N ALA A 487 0.74 9.45 13.16
CA ALA A 487 2.13 9.77 13.43
C ALA A 487 3.10 8.61 13.12
N VAL A 488 2.69 7.36 13.37
CA VAL A 488 3.45 6.15 13.04
C VAL A 488 3.44 5.85 11.53
N LEU A 489 2.41 6.25 10.79
CA LEU A 489 2.45 6.21 9.32
C LEU A 489 3.36 7.31 8.76
N ASP A 490 3.42 8.46 9.43
CA ASP A 490 4.07 9.68 8.94
C ASP A 490 5.51 9.89 9.43
N PHE A 491 6.05 9.12 10.38
CA PHE A 491 7.39 9.41 10.94
C PHE A 491 8.56 9.29 9.96
N ARG A 492 8.37 8.57 8.84
CA ARG A 492 9.32 8.48 7.71
C ARG A 492 9.01 9.46 6.57
N SER A 493 7.97 10.29 6.71
CA SER A 493 7.66 11.37 5.79
C SER A 493 8.81 12.38 5.75
N LEU A 494 9.26 12.76 4.56
CA LEU A 494 10.27 13.79 4.31
C LEU A 494 9.73 15.21 4.53
N SER A 495 8.41 15.41 4.51
CA SER A 495 7.72 16.71 4.51
C SER A 495 6.76 16.92 5.68
N GLY A 496 6.63 15.95 6.58
CA GLY A 496 5.69 16.00 7.71
C GLY A 496 6.21 16.67 8.99
N PRO A 497 5.32 16.96 9.96
CA PRO A 497 5.69 17.49 11.28
C PRO A 497 6.57 16.53 12.11
N TYR A 498 6.70 15.28 11.66
CA TYR A 498 7.54 14.23 12.25
C TYR A 498 8.82 13.96 11.44
N SER A 499 9.16 14.84 10.48
CA SER A 499 10.41 14.75 9.71
C SER A 499 11.63 14.77 10.65
N GLY A 500 12.54 13.79 10.46
CA GLY A 500 13.69 13.57 11.35
C GLY A 500 13.71 12.22 12.08
N GLY A 501 12.77 11.32 11.79
CA GLY A 501 12.90 9.88 12.06
C GLY A 501 12.72 9.46 13.53
N THR A 502 12.18 10.32 14.40
CA THR A 502 11.88 9.95 15.79
C THR A 502 10.38 9.76 15.98
N LEU A 503 9.97 8.53 16.30
CA LEU A 503 8.59 8.22 16.64
C LEU A 503 8.17 8.93 17.93
N PRO A 504 6.99 9.58 17.97
CA PRO A 504 6.54 10.30 19.15
C PRO A 504 5.99 9.34 20.22
N ARG A 505 6.90 8.73 21.00
CA ARG A 505 6.60 7.77 22.08
C ARG A 505 5.63 8.32 23.14
N THR A 506 5.61 9.63 23.33
CA THR A 506 4.69 10.35 24.23
C THR A 506 3.25 10.44 23.72
N GLN A 507 2.98 9.97 22.50
CA GLN A 507 1.64 9.95 21.91
C GLN A 507 0.92 8.60 22.08
N LEU A 508 1.54 7.61 22.73
CA LEU A 508 0.90 6.32 22.98
C LEU A 508 -0.32 6.46 23.89
N VAL A 509 -1.49 6.01 23.44
CA VAL A 509 -2.71 6.07 24.25
C VAL A 509 -2.68 5.03 25.36
N ALA A 510 -3.32 5.34 26.49
CA ALA A 510 -3.58 4.39 27.57
C ALA A 510 -4.07 3.05 27.02
N GLY A 511 -3.37 1.99 27.40
CA GLY A 511 -3.73 0.64 27.02
C GLY A 511 -3.26 0.17 25.64
N VAL A 512 -2.37 0.95 25.02
CA VAL A 512 -1.74 0.61 23.76
C VAL A 512 -0.25 0.37 24.01
N TYR A 513 0.32 -0.55 23.24
CA TYR A 513 1.77 -0.65 23.10
C TYR A 513 2.21 -0.40 21.67
N TRP A 514 3.46 0.02 21.53
CA TRP A 514 4.17 0.06 20.27
C TRP A 514 5.39 -0.84 20.34
N ALA A 515 5.56 -1.72 19.35
CA ALA A 515 6.71 -2.59 19.22
C ALA A 515 7.37 -2.40 17.85
N SER A 516 8.69 -2.24 17.83
CA SER A 516 9.52 -2.32 16.62
C SER A 516 10.17 -3.70 16.53
N LEU A 517 10.03 -4.38 15.39
CA LEU A 517 10.51 -5.74 15.18
C LEU A 517 11.59 -5.80 14.09
N SER A 518 12.50 -6.78 14.20
CA SER A 518 13.53 -7.05 13.18
C SER A 518 13.02 -7.91 12.01
N ASN A 519 11.80 -8.44 12.09
CA ASN A 519 11.14 -9.22 11.06
C ASN A 519 9.70 -8.71 10.83
N SER A 520 9.02 -9.27 9.84
CA SER A 520 7.70 -8.83 9.39
C SER A 520 6.65 -9.93 9.58
N PRO A 521 6.09 -10.11 10.78
CA PRO A 521 5.12 -11.19 11.05
C PRO A 521 3.76 -10.98 10.36
N PHE A 522 3.41 -9.74 10.01
CA PHE A 522 2.09 -9.36 9.46
C PHE A 522 2.11 -8.88 8.01
N LEU A 523 3.28 -8.78 7.40
CA LEU A 523 3.43 -8.47 5.98
C LEU A 523 4.35 -9.52 5.34
N GLU A 524 3.84 -10.23 4.34
CA GLU A 524 4.55 -11.32 3.68
C GLU A 524 5.76 -10.89 2.86
N ASN A 525 6.75 -11.77 2.75
CA ASN A 525 7.85 -11.64 1.79
C ASN A 525 7.42 -12.23 0.43
N PRO A 526 7.31 -11.44 -0.64
CA PRO A 526 6.84 -11.94 -1.93
C PRO A 526 7.79 -12.93 -2.62
N LEU A 527 9.03 -13.05 -2.13
CA LEU A 527 10.04 -14.00 -2.59
C LEU A 527 10.37 -15.04 -1.50
N GLU A 528 9.43 -15.31 -0.58
CA GLU A 528 9.60 -16.34 0.45
C GLU A 528 10.05 -17.68 -0.14
N GLY A 529 10.98 -18.35 0.55
CA GLY A 529 11.62 -19.58 0.08
C GLY A 529 12.73 -19.39 -0.96
N ARG A 530 13.06 -18.14 -1.33
CA ARG A 530 14.19 -17.82 -2.22
C ARG A 530 15.27 -17.05 -1.46
N SER A 531 16.52 -17.19 -1.89
CA SER A 531 17.62 -16.39 -1.34
C SER A 531 17.43 -14.92 -1.74
N ALA A 532 17.21 -14.05 -0.75
CA ALA A 532 17.12 -12.61 -0.92
C ALA A 532 17.76 -11.91 0.28
N LYS A 533 18.37 -10.73 0.05
CA LYS A 533 18.77 -9.83 1.12
C LYS A 533 17.53 -9.05 1.56
N LEU A 534 17.14 -9.23 2.80
CA LEU A 534 15.91 -8.67 3.34
C LEU A 534 16.23 -7.56 4.34
N GLU A 535 15.70 -6.37 4.09
CA GLU A 535 15.65 -5.26 5.01
C GLU A 535 14.20 -5.10 5.49
N VAL A 536 14.00 -5.08 6.81
CA VAL A 536 12.67 -5.03 7.40
C VAL A 536 12.57 -3.90 8.42
N GLU A 537 11.52 -3.11 8.28
CA GLU A 537 11.05 -2.16 9.27
C GLU A 537 9.59 -2.50 9.60
N SER A 538 9.35 -3.13 10.75
CA SER A 538 8.00 -3.51 11.17
C SER A 538 7.64 -2.85 12.49
N HIS A 539 6.50 -2.17 12.50
CA HIS A 539 5.93 -1.55 13.68
C HIS A 539 4.56 -2.14 13.97
N ILE A 540 4.33 -2.51 15.22
CA ILE A 540 3.05 -3.02 15.70
C ILE A 540 2.52 -2.04 16.74
N VAL A 541 1.32 -1.53 16.49
CA VAL A 541 0.52 -0.79 17.45
C VAL A 541 -0.54 -1.74 17.98
N GLY A 542 -0.28 -2.32 19.15
CA GLY A 542 -1.15 -3.31 19.74
C GLY A 542 -2.09 -2.71 20.78
N ILE A 543 -3.36 -3.07 20.66
CA ILE A 543 -4.42 -2.66 21.57
C ILE A 543 -4.64 -3.82 22.54
N LEU A 544 -4.44 -3.58 23.83
CA LEU A 544 -4.79 -4.56 24.86
C LEU A 544 -6.25 -4.37 25.25
N GLY A 545 -6.93 -5.45 25.65
CA GLY A 545 -8.30 -5.35 26.14
C GLY A 545 -8.36 -4.65 27.50
N TYR A 546 -8.94 -3.46 27.53
CA TYR A 546 -9.32 -2.80 28.78
C TYR A 546 -10.84 -2.82 28.91
N GLY A 547 -11.33 -3.22 30.08
CA GLY A 547 -12.74 -3.08 30.42
C GLY A 547 -13.10 -1.60 30.62
N ASP A 548 -14.41 -1.30 30.70
CA ASP A 548 -14.97 0.06 30.83
C ASP A 548 -14.39 0.89 32.00
N ASN A 549 -13.74 0.25 32.98
CA ASN A 549 -13.06 0.91 34.11
C ASN A 549 -11.58 1.25 33.86
N GLY A 550 -11.09 1.07 32.62
CA GLY A 550 -9.70 1.32 32.26
C GLY A 550 -8.69 0.32 32.87
N LYS A 551 -9.14 -0.75 33.53
CA LYS A 551 -8.29 -1.86 33.98
C LYS A 551 -8.27 -2.98 32.94
N PRO A 552 -7.16 -3.73 32.82
CA PRO A 552 -7.12 -4.90 31.94
C PRO A 552 -8.28 -5.83 32.32
N SER A 553 -9.13 -6.19 31.35
CA SER A 553 -10.05 -7.30 31.55
C SER A 553 -9.28 -8.59 31.28
N PRO A 554 -9.38 -9.62 32.14
CA PRO A 554 -8.69 -10.88 31.94
C PRO A 554 -9.08 -11.59 30.64
#